data_AF-A0A928TG09-F1
#
_entry.id   AF-A0A928TG09-F1
#
_cell.length_a   1.000
_cell.length_b   1.000
_cell.length_c   1.000
_cell.angle_alpha   90.00
_cell.angle_beta   90.00
_cell.angle_gamma   90.00
#
_symmetry.space_group_name_H-M   'P 1'
#
loop_
_entity.id
_entity.type
_entity.pdbx_description
1 polymer ?
#
loop_
_entity_poly.entity_id
_entity_poly.type
_entity_poly.pdbx_seq_one_letter_code
_entity_poly.pdbx_strand_id
1 'polypeptide(L)' 'MNTGISPFVVAGRILAVIGMGLTAAVAILLALVPEWLWAGLAVLAFLPFLGLIVLVERYSVRHGLIGVDSSPSRD' A
#
# COMPACT_ATOMS: atom_id res chain seq x y z
N MET A 1 -24.77 3.73 -11.09
CA MET A 1 -24.01 3.10 -9.99
C MET A 1 -22.58 2.87 -10.45
N ASN A 2 -21.72 3.85 -10.24
CA ASN A 2 -20.26 3.74 -10.36
C ASN A 2 -19.69 4.87 -9.48
N THR A 3 -19.65 4.65 -8.17
CA THR A 3 -18.79 5.45 -7.29
C THR A 3 -17.38 5.18 -7.77
N GLY A 4 -16.87 6.04 -8.64
CA GLY A 4 -15.68 5.80 -9.45
C GLY A 4 -14.44 5.71 -8.59
N ILE A 5 -14.19 4.53 -8.03
CA ILE A 5 -12.90 4.20 -7.44
C ILE A 5 -11.89 4.26 -8.57
N SER A 6 -10.93 5.18 -8.48
CA SER A 6 -9.90 5.31 -9.51
C SER A 6 -9.10 4.00 -9.60
N PRO A 7 -9.01 3.34 -10.77
CA PRO A 7 -8.32 2.06 -10.92
C PRO A 7 -6.83 2.16 -10.53
N PHE A 8 -6.24 3.35 -10.67
CA PHE A 8 -4.86 3.63 -10.26
C PHE A 8 -4.66 3.55 -8.74
N VAL A 9 -5.66 3.93 -7.94
CA VAL A 9 -5.62 3.81 -6.48
C VAL A 9 -5.59 2.35 -6.06
N VAL A 10 -6.43 1.53 -6.70
CA VAL A 10 -6.50 0.09 -6.43
C VAL A 10 -5.19 -0.59 -6.83
N ALA A 11 -4.69 -0.30 -8.05
CA ALA A 11 -3.42 -0.83 -8.53
C ALA A 11 -2.25 -0.44 -7.61
N GLY A 12 -2.20 0.82 -7.14
CA GLY A 12 -1.18 1.28 -6.20
C GLY A 12 -1.21 0.52 -4.87
N ARG A 13 -2.40 0.28 -4.32
CA ARG A 13 -2.55 -0.51 -3.08
C ARG A 13 -2.07 -1.94 -3.25
N ILE A 14 -2.49 -2.60 -4.33
CA ILE A 14 -2.09 -3.99 -4.62
C ILE A 14 -0.57 -4.06 -4.75
N LEU A 15 0.04 -3.16 -5.51
CA LEU A 15 1.49 -3.10 -5.69
C LEU A 15 2.22 -2.89 -4.37
N ALA A 16 1.75 -1.97 -3.53
CA ALA A 16 2.34 -1.72 -2.22
C ALA A 16 2.25 -2.95 -1.30
N VAL A 17 1.10 -3.60 -1.22
CA VAL A 17 0.90 -4.78 -0.37
C VAL A 17 1.76 -5.94 -0.82
N ILE A 18 1.85 -6.20 -2.13
CA ILE A 18 2.72 -7.25 -2.69
C ILE A 18 4.18 -6.95 -2.38
N GLY A 19 4.64 -5.71 -2.61
CA GLY A 19 6.02 -5.31 -2.35
C GLY A 19 6.40 -5.39 -0.87
N MET A 20 5.51 -4.93 0.03
CA MET A 20 5.68 -5.06 1.47
C MET A 20 5.74 -6.52 1.92
N GLY A 21 4.83 -7.36 1.43
CA GLY A 21 4.80 -8.79 1.75
C GLY A 21 6.07 -9.51 1.30
N LEU A 22 6.52 -9.26 0.07
CA LEU A 22 7.74 -9.86 -0.49
C LEU A 22 8.99 -9.43 0.29
N THR A 23 9.16 -8.12 0.51
CA THR A 23 10.33 -7.59 1.22
C THR A 23 10.38 -8.06 2.67
N ALA A 24 9.24 -8.13 3.35
CA ALA A 24 9.13 -8.71 4.69
C ALA A 24 9.47 -10.20 4.70
N ALA A 25 8.95 -10.99 3.76
CA ALA A 25 9.25 -12.42 3.67
C ALA A 25 10.75 -12.67 3.43
N VAL A 26 11.37 -11.93 2.50
CA VAL A 26 12.81 -12.00 2.23
C VAL A 26 13.63 -11.61 3.47
N ALA A 27 13.25 -10.54 4.17
CA ALA A 27 13.92 -10.13 5.40
C ALA A 27 13.86 -11.23 6.48
N ILE A 28 12.71 -11.89 6.65
CA ILE A 28 12.54 -12.99 7.60
C ILE A 28 13.43 -14.19 7.22
N LEU A 29 13.44 -14.58 5.95
CA LEU A 29 14.29 -15.67 5.46
C LEU A 29 15.79 -15.36 5.62
N LEU A 30 16.19 -14.12 5.39
CA LEU A 30 17.57 -13.65 5.59
C LEU A 30 17.94 -13.39 7.05
N ALA A 31 16.97 -13.36 7.96
CA ALA A 31 17.23 -13.35 9.40
C ALA A 31 17.36 -14.78 9.97
N LEU A 32 16.80 -15.77 9.28
CA LEU A 32 16.92 -17.20 9.62
C LEU A 32 18.31 -17.76 9.28
N VAL A 33 18.83 -17.43 8.10
CA VAL A 33 20.26 -17.59 7.78
C VAL A 33 20.95 -16.36 8.37
N PRO A 34 22.08 -16.41 9.08
CA PRO A 34 22.64 -15.28 9.84
C PRO A 34 23.23 -14.13 8.97
N GLU A 35 22.54 -13.74 7.90
CA GLU A 35 22.88 -12.73 6.89
C GLU A 35 22.25 -11.38 7.25
N TRP A 36 22.58 -10.87 8.44
CA TRP A 36 21.95 -9.68 9.04
C TRP A 36 22.04 -8.41 8.19
N LEU A 37 23.11 -8.24 7.40
CA LEU A 37 23.26 -7.09 6.49
C LEU A 37 22.21 -7.13 5.38
N TRP A 38 22.01 -8.28 4.75
CA TRP A 38 21.03 -8.45 3.69
C TRP A 38 19.60 -8.42 4.23
N ALA A 39 19.38 -8.96 5.44
CA ALA A 39 18.10 -8.80 6.14
C ALA A 39 17.77 -7.31 6.38
N GLY A 40 18.75 -6.52 6.81
CA GLY A 40 18.60 -5.07 6.98
C GLY A 40 18.25 -4.35 5.67
N LEU A 41 18.93 -4.69 4.57
CA LEU A 41 18.61 -4.15 3.24
C LEU A 41 17.21 -4.54 2.77
N ALA A 42 16.78 -5.77 3.02
CA ALA A 42 15.43 -6.23 2.70
C ALA A 42 14.35 -5.47 3.51
N VAL A 43 14.61 -5.17 4.79
CA VAL A 43 13.74 -4.30 5.60
C VAL A 43 13.71 -2.87 5.04
N LEU A 44 14.85 -2.31 4.62
CA LEU A 44 14.86 -0.98 4.01
C LEU A 44 14.08 -0.93 2.69
N ALA A 45 14.08 -2.02 1.92
CA ALA A 45 13.28 -2.17 0.71
C ALA A 45 11.76 -2.19 0.98
N PHE A 46 11.32 -2.38 2.23
CA PHE A 46 9.92 -2.23 2.64
C PHE A 46 9.44 -0.77 2.57
N LEU A 47 10.33 0.17 2.90
CA LEU A 47 10.01 1.59 3.03
C LEU A 47 9.42 2.25 1.77
N PRO A 48 9.92 2.02 0.53
CA PRO A 48 9.29 2.59 -0.65
C PRO A 48 7.84 2.12 -0.85
N PHE A 49 7.52 0.87 -0.53
CA PHE A 49 6.15 0.35 -0.63
C PHE A 49 5.24 0.87 0.49
N LEU A 50 5.78 1.04 1.69
CA LEU A 50 5.10 1.72 2.79
C LEU A 50 4.82 3.19 2.46
N GLY A 51 5.78 3.87 1.84
CA GLY A 51 5.60 5.24 1.35
C GLY A 51 4.53 5.31 0.26
N LEU A 52 4.52 4.34 -0.67
CA LEU A 52 3.54 4.27 -1.74
C LEU A 52 2.12 4.10 -1.19
N ILE A 53 1.89 3.21 -0.23
CA ILE A 53 0.55 3.01 0.32
C ILE A 53 0.05 4.26 1.05
N VAL A 54 0.91 4.91 1.84
CA VAL A 54 0.58 6.17 2.54
C VAL A 54 0.30 7.29 1.54
N LEU A 55 1.06 7.38 0.45
CA LEU A 55 0.85 8.36 -0.60
C LEU A 55 -0.48 8.14 -1.32
N VAL A 56 -0.77 6.90 -1.71
CA VAL A 56 -2.02 6.53 -2.36
C VAL A 56 -3.21 6.84 -1.46
N GLU A 57 -3.15 6.48 -0.18
CA GLU A 57 -4.20 6.79 0.79
C GLU A 57 -4.42 8.29 0.94
N ARG A 58 -3.35 9.07 1.13
CA ARG A 58 -3.45 10.53 1.20
C ARG A 58 -4.02 11.14 -0.07
N TYR A 59 -3.62 10.64 -1.23
CA TYR A 59 -4.12 11.09 -2.52
C TYR A 59 -5.62 10.79 -2.67
N SER A 60 -6.03 9.56 -2.34
CA SER A 60 -7.42 9.14 -2.42
C SER A 60 -8.34 9.94 -1.50
N VAL A 61 -7.91 10.21 -0.27
CA VAL A 61 -8.65 11.03 0.69
C VAL A 61 -8.82 12.47 0.18
N ARG A 62 -7.75 13.07 -0.38
CA ARG A 62 -7.80 14.45 -0.89
C ARG A 62 -8.70 14.61 -2.11
N HIS A 63 -8.79 13.60 -2.97
CA HIS A 63 -9.53 13.69 -4.23
C HIS A 63 -10.91 13.01 -4.17
N GLY A 64 -11.36 12.58 -2.98
CA GLY A 64 -12.67 11.94 -2.81
C GLY A 64 -12.83 10.66 -3.63
N LEU A 65 -11.72 9.96 -3.93
CA LEU A 65 -11.71 8.77 -4.79
C LEU A 65 -12.13 7.49 -4.04
N ILE A 66 -12.54 7.64 -2.79
CA ILE A 66 -13.06 6.60 -1.91
C ILE A 66 -14.45 7.08 -1.50
N GLY A 67 -15.47 6.26 -1.79
CA GLY A 67 -16.87 6.58 -1.58
C GLY A 67 -17.15 7.12 -0.17
N VAL A 68 -17.52 8.39 -0.10
CA VAL A 68 -18.39 8.92 0.95
C VAL A 68 -19.73 9.15 0.26
N ASP A 69 -20.65 8.21 0.41
CA ASP A 69 -22.04 8.39 0.00
C ASP A 69 -22.66 9.48 0.88
N SER A 70 -22.57 10.73 0.45
CA SER A 70 -23.47 11.77 0.94
C SER A 70 -24.66 11.87 -0.01
N SER A 71 -25.53 10.87 0.01
CA SER A 71 -26.94 11.08 -0.28
C SER A 71 -27.63 11.40 1.05
N PRO A 72 -27.85 12.67 1.42
CA PRO A 72 -28.93 12.95 2.33
C PRO A 72 -30.21 12.55 1.59
N SER A 73 -30.93 11.57 2.13
CA SER A 73 -32.27 11.18 1.69
C SER A 73 -33.08 12.44 1.36
N ARG A 74 -33.32 12.69 0.07
CA ARG A 74 -34.32 13.64 -0.37
C ARG A 74 -35.51 12.83 -0.87
N ASP A 75 -36.56 12.99 -0.07
CA ASP A 75 -37.99 12.80 -0.34
C ASP A 75 -38.51 11.36 -0.44
#